data_AF-A0A9D4CAR1-F1
#
_entry.id   AF-A0A9D4CAR1-F1
#
_cell.length_a   1.000
_cell.length_b   1.000
_cell.length_c   1.000
_cell.angle_alpha   90.00
_cell.angle_beta   90.00
_cell.angle_gamma   90.00
#
_symmetry.space_group_name_H-M   'P 1'
#
loop_
_entity.id
_entity.type
_entity.pdbx_description
1 polymer ?
#
loop_
_entity_poly.entity_id
_entity_poly.type
_entity_poly.pdbx_seq_one_letter_code
_entity_poly.pdbx_strand_id
1 'polypeptide(L)' 'MNLDIKDVNGRTMLDLACYSGHTECVETLLLQGATILVYDNVARRTPLHAAGNLRKD' A
#
# COMPACT_ATOMS: atom_id res chain seq x y z
N MET A 1 -3.96 -16.20 -3.32
CA MET A 1 -3.29 -15.56 -2.16
C MET A 1 -4.11 -14.34 -1.78
N ASN A 2 -4.33 -14.06 -0.49
CA ASN A 2 -5.01 -12.82 -0.09
C ASN A 2 -3.96 -11.69 -0.03
N LEU A 3 -4.08 -10.67 -0.89
CA LEU A 3 -3.12 -9.55 -0.98
C LEU A 3 -3.46 -8.40 -0.04
N ASP A 4 -4.65 -8.41 0.56
CA ASP A 4 -5.16 -7.34 1.43
C ASP A 4 -4.95 -7.66 2.92
N ILE A 5 -4.00 -8.55 3.22
CA ILE A 5 -3.54 -8.82 4.58
C ILE A 5 -2.95 -7.53 5.14
N LYS A 6 -3.34 -7.22 6.39
CA LYS A 6 -2.95 -5.98 7.06
C LYS A 6 -1.91 -6.24 8.13
N ASP A 7 -0.95 -5.34 8.25
CA ASP A 7 -0.06 -5.26 9.40
C ASP A 7 -0.80 -4.72 10.64
N VAL A 8 -0.08 -4.57 11.75
CA VAL A 8 -0.62 -4.03 13.02
C VAL A 8 -1.19 -2.60 12.89
N ASN A 9 -0.76 -1.85 11.87
CA ASN A 9 -1.22 -0.50 11.59
C ASN A 9 -2.36 -0.46 10.56
N GLY A 10 -2.84 -1.62 10.10
CA GLY A 10 -3.88 -1.71 9.09
C GLY A 10 -3.37 -1.54 7.64
N ARG A 11 -2.06 -1.55 7.42
CA ARG A 11 -1.43 -1.34 6.10
C ARG A 11 -1.29 -2.65 5.35
N THR A 12 -1.60 -2.63 4.07
CA THR A 12 -1.39 -3.73 3.13
C THR A 12 0.02 -3.73 2.55
N MET A 13 0.36 -4.77 1.81
CA MET A 13 1.61 -4.78 1.01
C MET A 13 1.63 -3.64 -0.01
N LEU A 14 0.47 -3.30 -0.59
CA LEU A 14 0.36 -2.20 -1.56
C LEU A 14 0.60 -0.84 -0.88
N ASP A 15 0.11 -0.63 0.34
CA ASP A 15 0.40 0.60 1.12
C ASP A 15 1.91 0.80 1.31
N LEU A 16 2.62 -0.27 1.69
CA LEU A 16 4.06 -0.24 1.94
C LEU A 16 4.85 0.00 0.64
N ALA A 17 4.49 -0.69 -0.45
CA ALA A 17 5.12 -0.51 -1.75
C ALA A 17 4.96 0.93 -2.28
N CYS A 18 3.75 1.49 -2.15
CA CYS A 18 3.48 2.89 -2.50
C CYS A 18 4.28 3.86 -1.63
N TYR A 19 4.30 3.66 -0.31
CA TYR A 19 5.05 4.51 0.62
C TYR A 19 6.57 4.52 0.32
N SER A 20 7.13 3.37 -0.03
CA SER A 20 8.55 3.20 -0.35
C SER A 20 8.91 3.57 -1.79
N GLY A 21 7.92 3.89 -2.66
CA GLY A 21 8.17 4.18 -4.08
C GLY A 21 8.68 2.99 -4.89
N HIS A 22 8.43 1.75 -4.44
CA HIS A 22 8.83 0.54 -5.16
C HIS A 22 7.88 0.23 -6.32
N THR A 23 8.04 0.94 -7.44
CA THR A 23 7.11 0.89 -8.58
C THR A 23 6.90 -0.53 -9.13
N GLU A 24 7.95 -1.35 -9.25
CA GLU A 24 7.82 -2.73 -9.72
C GLU A 24 6.95 -3.61 -8.80
N CYS A 25 7.07 -3.41 -7.48
CA CYS A 25 6.20 -4.07 -6.51
C CYS A 25 4.75 -3.56 -6.64
N VAL A 26 4.55 -2.25 -6.83
CA VAL A 26 3.21 -1.68 -7.04
C VAL A 26 2.56 -2.30 -8.28
N GLU A 27 3.27 -2.34 -9.41
CA GLU A 27 2.77 -2.93 -10.66
C GLU A 27 2.42 -4.41 -10.48
N THR A 28 3.30 -5.19 -9.88
CA THR A 28 3.08 -6.63 -9.64
C THR A 28 1.85 -6.85 -8.75
N LEU A 29 1.71 -6.10 -7.67
CA LEU A 29 0.58 -6.24 -6.75
C LEU A 29 -0.76 -5.85 -7.40
N LEU A 30 -0.76 -4.81 -8.23
CA LEU A 30 -1.95 -4.41 -8.99
C LEU A 30 -2.33 -5.46 -10.05
N LEU A 31 -1.35 -6.01 -10.77
CA LEU A 31 -1.57 -7.10 -11.73
C LEU A 31 -2.15 -8.36 -11.06
N GLN A 32 -1.80 -8.62 -9.81
CA GLN A 32 -2.33 -9.73 -9.03
C GLN A 32 -3.69 -9.41 -8.35
N GLY A 33 -4.23 -8.20 -8.53
CA GLY A 33 -5.55 -7.82 -8.06
C GLY A 33 -5.61 -7.32 -6.61
N ALA A 34 -4.53 -6.71 -6.10
CA ALA A 34 -4.55 -6.07 -4.79
C ALA A 34 -5.59 -4.93 -4.73
N THR A 35 -6.31 -4.81 -3.60
CA THR A 35 -7.35 -3.79 -3.43
C THR A 35 -6.73 -2.41 -3.22
N ILE A 36 -7.12 -1.44 -4.03
CA ILE A 36 -6.63 -0.04 -3.93
C ILE A 36 -7.40 0.79 -2.89
N LEU A 37 -8.56 0.31 -2.43
CA LEU A 37 -9.45 0.98 -1.48
C LEU A 37 -9.40 0.32 -0.10
N VAL A 38 -8.19 0.12 0.42
CA VAL A 38 -7.97 -0.34 1.80
C VAL A 38 -7.54 0.85 2.66
N TYR A 39 -8.17 0.99 3.83
CA TYR A 39 -7.79 2.02 4.80
C TYR A 39 -6.87 1.46 5.87
N ASP A 40 -5.78 2.19 6.13
CA ASP A 40 -4.97 2.00 7.34
C ASP A 40 -5.75 2.41 8.60
N ASN A 41 -5.33 1.89 9.75
CA ASN A 41 -5.99 2.13 11.04
C ASN A 41 -5.44 3.37 11.75
N VAL A 42 -4.35 3.96 11.25
CA VAL A 42 -3.62 5.04 11.94
C VAL A 42 -4.12 6.41 11.47
N ALA A 43 -4.15 6.63 10.17
CA ALA A 43 -4.45 7.91 9.54
C ALA A 43 -5.62 7.83 8.56
N ARG A 44 -6.29 6.67 8.47
CA ARG A 44 -7.39 6.41 7.53
C ARG A 44 -6.95 6.67 6.07
N ARG A 45 -5.70 6.31 5.76
CA ARG A 45 -5.11 6.49 4.43
C ARG A 45 -5.27 5.25 3.57
N THR A 46 -5.26 5.47 2.26
CA THR A 46 -5.24 4.41 1.24
C THR A 46 -3.84 4.27 0.65
N PRO A 47 -3.55 3.21 -0.13
CA PRO A 47 -2.26 3.06 -0.78
C PRO A 47 -1.86 4.27 -1.64
N LEU A 48 -2.84 4.91 -2.30
CA LEU A 48 -2.59 6.14 -3.07
C LEU A 48 -2.17 7.32 -2.17
N HIS A 49 -2.77 7.48 -1.00
CA HIS A 49 -2.31 8.48 -0.03
C HIS A 49 -0.89 8.18 0.47
N ALA A 50 -0.50 6.90 0.55
CA ALA A 50 0.85 6.50 0.96
C ALA A 50 1.90 6.91 -0.08
N ALA A 51 1.60 6.81 -1.38
CA ALA A 51 2.48 7.25 -2.47
C ALA A 51 2.79 8.77 -2.42
N GLY A 52 1.80 9.60 -2.03
CA GLY A 52 2.01 11.04 -1.86
C GLY A 52 2.89 11.42 -0.67
N ASN A 53 3.11 10.49 0.28
CA ASN A 53 3.96 10.68 1.46
C ASN A 53 5.34 10.06 1.31
N LEU A 54 5.81 9.85 0.07
CA LEU A 54 7.09 9.24 -0.25
C LEU A 54 8.19 9.76 0.69
N ARG A 55 8.88 8.86 1.41
CA ARG A 55 10.06 9.26 2.18
C ARG A 55 11.12 9.77 1.21
N LYS A 56 11.29 11.10 1.18
CA LYS A 56 12.46 11.75 0.62
C LYS A 56 13.55 11.64 1.69
N ASP A 57 14.18 10.48 1.75
CA ASP A 57 15.45 10.33 2.46
C ASP A 57 16.57 10.87 1.57
#